data_AF-A0A831TIW2-F1
#
_entry.id   AF-A0A831TIW2-F1
#
_cell.length_a   1.000
_cell.length_b   1.000
_cell.length_c   1.000
_cell.angle_alpha   90.00
_cell.angle_beta   90.00
_cell.angle_gamma   90.00
#
_symmetry.space_group_name_H-M   'P 1'
#
loop_
_entity.id
_entity.type
_entity.pdbx_description
1 polymer ?
#
loop_
_entity_poly.entity_id
_entity_poly.type
_entity_poly.pdbx_seq_one_letter_code
_entity_poly.pdbx_strand_id
1 'polypeptide(L)'
;RGFNQVLVQQGVPGFVWGESSVFHIALGHTCANQGGGDIRVPEGVAPEVLKAGMSPRLALALQQAMINEGVDLFHGGGLLSVAHTPEDIDRTIDAFDRSIRRMKDEGLLEPA
;
A
#
# COMPACT_ATOMS: atom_id res chain seq x y z
N ARG A 1 -4.13 8.56 -10.45
CA ARG A 1 -4.28 8.39 -8.99
C ARG A 1 -3.13 7.48 -8.51
N GLY A 2 -2.86 7.30 -7.22
CA GLY A 2 -1.84 6.34 -6.75
C GLY A 2 -2.13 5.84 -5.33
N PHE A 3 -1.44 4.78 -4.88
CA PHE A 3 -1.69 4.18 -3.57
C PHE A 3 -1.50 5.17 -2.41
N ASN A 4 -0.46 6.01 -2.43
CA ASN A 4 -0.29 7.03 -1.39
C ASN A 4 -1.44 8.05 -1.35
N GLN A 5 -1.98 8.44 -2.52
CA GLN A 5 -3.16 9.30 -2.57
C GLN A 5 -4.37 8.60 -1.93
N VAL A 6 -4.56 7.30 -2.17
CA VAL A 6 -5.63 6.51 -1.54
C VAL A 6 -5.49 6.53 -0.01
N LEU A 7 -4.29 6.26 0.50
CA LEU A 7 -4.04 6.23 1.96
C LEU A 7 -4.34 7.58 2.62
N VAL A 8 -3.89 8.68 2.02
CA VAL A 8 -4.19 10.04 2.50
C VAL A 8 -5.69 10.35 2.43
N GLN A 9 -6.34 10.05 1.30
CA GLN A 9 -7.78 10.28 1.12
C GLN A 9 -8.62 9.49 2.12
N GLN A 10 -8.20 8.28 2.47
CA GLN A 10 -8.88 7.43 3.43
C GLN A 10 -8.46 7.67 4.89
N GLY A 11 -7.48 8.52 5.16
CA GLY A 11 -6.98 8.79 6.51
C GLY A 11 -6.40 7.54 7.18
N VAL A 12 -5.67 6.71 6.42
CA VAL A 12 -5.05 5.48 6.93
C VAL A 12 -3.55 5.71 7.15
N PRO A 13 -3.02 5.42 8.36
CA PRO A 13 -1.59 5.42 8.61
C PRO A 13 -0.91 4.41 7.68
N GLY A 14 -0.13 4.93 6.75
CA GLY A 14 0.63 4.08 5.85
C GLY A 14 1.40 4.86 4.81
N PHE A 15 2.32 4.16 4.16
CA PHE A 15 3.04 4.68 3.02
C PHE A 15 3.44 3.55 2.07
N VAL A 16 3.54 3.92 0.79
CA VAL A 16 4.03 3.09 -0.28
C VAL A 16 5.29 3.73 -0.82
N TRP A 17 6.38 2.98 -0.89
CA TRP A 17 7.66 3.48 -1.35
C TRP A 17 8.35 2.50 -2.27
N GLY A 18 9.28 3.00 -3.08
CA GLY A 18 10.04 2.16 -3.98
C GLY A 18 10.83 2.94 -5.00
N GLU A 19 11.56 2.21 -5.81
CA GLU A 19 12.35 2.78 -6.90
C GLU A 19 12.25 1.89 -8.14
N SER A 20 12.30 2.53 -9.31
CA SER A 20 12.10 1.88 -10.60
C SER A 20 10.75 1.17 -10.69
N SER A 21 10.73 -0.14 -10.94
CA SER A 21 9.50 -0.91 -11.13
C SER A 21 8.99 -1.57 -9.86
N VAL A 22 9.68 -1.45 -8.72
CA VAL A 22 9.35 -2.15 -7.47
C VAL A 22 8.76 -1.17 -6.48
N PHE A 23 7.73 -1.61 -5.76
CA PHE A 23 7.17 -0.87 -4.63
C PHE A 23 6.89 -1.80 -3.44
N HIS A 24 6.86 -1.20 -2.26
CA HIS A 24 6.57 -1.80 -0.97
C HIS A 24 5.48 -1.01 -0.26
N ILE A 25 4.67 -1.68 0.54
CA ILE A 25 3.55 -1.11 1.28
C ILE A 25 3.80 -1.32 2.77
N ALA A 26 3.62 -0.26 3.55
CA ALA A 26 3.59 -0.31 5.00
C ALA A 26 2.28 0.32 5.50
N LEU A 27 1.37 -0.50 6.02
CA LEU A 27 0.19 -0.06 6.77
C LEU A 27 0.49 -0.09 8.28
N GLY A 28 -0.07 0.86 9.02
CA GLY A 28 0.14 1.02 10.47
C GLY A 28 1.44 1.75 10.84
N HIS A 29 2.19 2.25 9.84
CA HIS A 29 3.39 3.06 10.04
C HIS A 29 3.23 4.41 9.36
N THR A 30 3.86 5.45 9.90
CA THR A 30 3.92 6.78 9.29
C THR A 30 5.36 7.11 8.89
N CYS A 31 5.50 7.97 7.89
CA CYS A 31 6.77 8.58 7.51
C CYS A 31 6.55 10.09 7.33
N ALA A 32 7.61 10.88 7.53
CA ALA A 32 7.51 12.34 7.55
C ALA A 32 7.12 12.94 6.20
N ASN A 33 7.49 12.27 5.11
CA ASN A 33 7.24 12.70 3.74
C ASN A 33 5.98 12.05 3.11
N GLN A 34 5.06 11.50 3.91
CA GLN A 34 3.76 11.05 3.40
C GLN A 34 2.85 12.26 3.11
N GLY A 35 2.73 12.62 1.83
CA GLY A 35 1.84 13.66 1.33
C GLY A 35 0.94 13.22 0.17
N GLY A 36 0.83 11.92 -0.08
CA GLY A 36 0.06 11.35 -1.19
C GLY A 36 0.85 11.20 -2.50
N GLY A 37 2.07 11.72 -2.57
CA GLY A 37 2.95 11.61 -3.73
C GLY A 37 3.80 10.34 -3.74
N ASP A 38 4.71 10.26 -4.71
CA ASP A 38 5.69 9.17 -4.80
C ASP A 38 6.74 9.32 -3.70
N ILE A 39 7.08 8.20 -3.05
CA ILE A 39 8.09 8.13 -1.99
C ILE A 39 9.18 7.17 -2.45
N ARG A 40 10.40 7.65 -2.61
CA ARG A 40 11.56 6.75 -2.87
C ARG A 40 12.11 6.18 -1.58
N VAL A 41 12.30 7.06 -0.59
CA VAL A 41 12.81 6.72 0.74
C VAL A 41 11.85 7.31 1.77
N PRO A 42 11.26 6.48 2.65
CA PRO A 42 10.38 6.97 3.70
C PRO A 42 11.18 7.66 4.80
N GLU A 43 10.98 8.98 4.95
CA GLU A 43 11.75 9.79 5.89
C GLU A 43 11.35 9.53 7.34
N GLY A 44 12.35 9.43 8.22
CA GLY A 44 12.14 9.20 9.65
C GLY A 44 11.78 7.76 10.02
N VAL A 45 11.82 6.82 9.07
CA VAL A 45 11.55 5.40 9.35
C VAL A 45 12.86 4.63 9.47
N ALA A 46 13.03 3.92 10.59
CA ALA A 46 14.22 3.12 10.83
C ALA A 46 14.30 1.92 9.84
N PRO A 47 15.50 1.55 9.35
CA PRO A 47 15.66 0.41 8.43
C PRO A 47 15.09 -0.91 8.94
N GLU A 48 15.10 -1.13 10.25
CA GLU A 48 14.56 -2.32 10.90
C GLU A 48 13.04 -2.41 10.73
N VAL A 49 12.35 -1.27 10.76
CA VAL A 49 10.90 -1.19 10.49
C VAL A 49 10.61 -1.53 9.03
N LEU A 50 11.41 -0.99 8.10
CA LEU A 50 11.27 -1.31 6.68
C LEU A 50 11.55 -2.79 6.38
N LYS A 51 12.52 -3.38 7.07
CA LYS A 51 12.85 -4.81 6.96
C LYS A 51 11.77 -5.71 7.56
N ALA A 52 11.19 -5.32 8.69
CA ALA A 52 10.10 -6.05 9.32
C ALA A 52 8.82 -5.98 8.47
N GLY A 53 8.59 -4.84 7.80
CA GLY A 53 7.42 -4.60 6.97
C GLY A 53 6.14 -4.50 7.80
N MET A 54 5.02 -4.83 7.18
CA MET A 54 3.72 -4.86 7.86
C MET A 54 3.64 -6.01 8.88
N SER A 55 2.82 -5.81 9.92
CA SER A 55 2.47 -6.92 10.80
C SER A 55 1.83 -8.07 10.01
N PRO A 56 2.05 -9.35 10.39
CA PRO A 56 1.51 -10.49 9.64
C PRO A 56 -0.01 -10.45 9.46
N ARG A 57 -0.73 -9.91 10.46
CA ARG A 57 -2.19 -9.73 10.42
C ARG A 57 -2.60 -8.74 9.33
N LEU A 58 -1.95 -7.57 9.27
CA LEU A 58 -2.26 -6.56 8.26
C LEU A 58 -1.84 -7.01 6.86
N ALA A 59 -0.69 -7.67 6.73
CA ALA A 59 -0.22 -8.20 5.46
C ALA A 59 -1.20 -9.23 4.87
N LEU A 60 -1.64 -10.18 5.70
CA LEU A 60 -2.62 -11.19 5.27
C LEU A 60 -3.97 -10.57 4.91
N ALA A 61 -4.47 -9.64 5.73
CA ALA A 61 -5.75 -8.97 5.47
C ALA A 61 -5.71 -8.16 4.17
N LEU A 62 -4.62 -7.42 3.93
CA LEU A 62 -4.45 -6.68 2.68
C LEU A 62 -4.41 -7.63 1.48
N GLN A 63 -3.64 -8.73 1.57
CA GLN A 63 -3.57 -9.71 0.50
C GLN A 63 -4.96 -10.30 0.19
N GLN A 64 -5.70 -10.75 1.22
CA GLN A 64 -7.05 -11.28 1.05
C GLN A 64 -8.01 -10.24 0.46
N ALA A 65 -7.94 -8.99 0.92
CA ALA A 65 -8.77 -7.91 0.42
C ALA A 65 -8.47 -7.58 -1.05
N MET A 66 -7.21 -7.62 -1.48
CA MET A 66 -6.83 -7.41 -2.89
C MET A 66 -7.26 -8.59 -3.76
N ILE A 67 -7.07 -9.84 -3.29
CA ILE A 67 -7.50 -11.05 -4.01
C ILE A 67 -9.02 -11.03 -4.26
N ASN A 68 -9.79 -10.58 -3.27
CA ASN A 68 -11.25 -10.41 -3.43
C ASN A 68 -11.62 -9.38 -4.51
N GLU A 69 -10.72 -8.46 -4.84
CA GLU A 69 -10.86 -7.47 -5.92
C GLU A 69 -10.20 -7.93 -7.23
N GLY A 70 -9.70 -9.17 -7.29
CA GLY A 70 -9.09 -9.77 -8.47
C GLY A 70 -7.62 -9.38 -8.70
N VAL A 71 -6.93 -8.86 -7.68
CA VAL A 71 -5.53 -8.44 -7.74
C VAL A 71 -4.71 -9.21 -6.71
N ASP A 72 -3.64 -9.86 -7.13
CA ASP A 72 -2.69 -10.49 -6.21
C ASP A 72 -1.45 -9.60 -6.05
N LEU A 73 -1.06 -9.33 -4.80
CA LEU A 73 0.14 -8.56 -4.50
C LEU A 73 1.31 -9.50 -4.29
N PHE A 74 2.48 -9.09 -4.77
CA PHE A 74 3.70 -9.86 -4.55
C PHE A 74 4.25 -9.55 -3.16
N HIS A 75 3.78 -10.31 -2.16
CA HIS A 75 4.02 -10.05 -0.74
C HIS A 75 3.47 -8.67 -0.32
N GLY A 76 4.12 -7.95 0.60
CA GLY A 76 3.73 -6.61 1.02
C GLY A 76 4.04 -5.51 -0.01
N GLY A 77 3.92 -5.79 -1.31
CA GLY A 77 4.34 -4.89 -2.38
C GLY A 77 4.03 -5.44 -3.77
N GLY A 78 4.80 -4.99 -4.76
CA GLY A 78 4.64 -5.44 -6.13
C GLY A 78 5.73 -4.95 -7.07
N LEU A 79 5.66 -5.44 -8.30
CA LEU A 79 6.56 -5.03 -9.38
C LEU A 79 5.80 -4.86 -10.68
N LEU A 80 6.20 -3.85 -11.46
CA LEU A 80 5.73 -3.64 -12.82
C LEU A 80 6.59 -4.44 -13.80
N SER A 81 5.92 -5.07 -14.76
CA SER A 81 6.54 -5.72 -15.90
C SER A 81 6.24 -4.96 -17.18
N VAL A 82 6.98 -5.25 -18.25
CA VAL A 82 6.77 -4.65 -19.58
C VAL A 82 5.39 -4.96 -20.19
N ALA A 83 4.67 -5.95 -19.66
CA ALA A 83 3.33 -6.30 -20.11
C ALA A 83 2.23 -5.45 -19.45
N HIS A 84 2.53 -4.77 -18.34
CA HIS A 84 1.55 -3.94 -17.66
C HIS A 84 1.30 -2.66 -18.44
N THR A 85 0.03 -2.29 -18.52
CA THR A 85 -0.47 -1.08 -19.15
C THR A 85 -0.91 -0.06 -18.08
N PRO A 86 -1.14 1.21 -18.47
CA PRO A 86 -1.77 2.18 -17.57
C PRO A 86 -3.13 1.71 -17.03
N GLU A 87 -3.90 0.94 -17.81
CA GLU A 87 -5.19 0.39 -17.37
C GLU A 87 -5.01 -0.62 -16.23
N ASP A 88 -3.98 -1.48 -16.30
CA ASP A 88 -3.68 -2.41 -15.22
C ASP A 88 -3.32 -1.67 -13.92
N ILE A 89 -2.61 -0.55 -14.03
CA ILE A 89 -2.25 0.31 -12.91
C ILE A 89 -3.51 0.94 -12.30
N ASP A 90 -4.36 1.56 -13.11
CA ASP A 90 -5.58 2.22 -12.64
C ASP A 90 -6.54 1.21 -11.97
N ARG A 91 -6.74 0.04 -12.59
CA ARG A 91 -7.53 -1.06 -12.02
C ARG A 91 -6.98 -1.53 -10.68
N THR A 92 -5.66 -1.61 -10.55
CA THR A 92 -4.98 -2.00 -9.31
C THR A 92 -5.14 -0.95 -8.21
N ILE A 93 -5.10 0.34 -8.56
CA ILE A 93 -5.35 1.45 -7.62
C ILE A 93 -6.79 1.45 -7.12
N ASP A 94 -7.75 1.21 -8.00
CA ASP A 94 -9.16 1.16 -7.61
C ASP A 94 -9.47 -0.09 -6.77
N ALA A 95 -8.84 -1.23 -7.06
CA ALA A 95 -8.89 -2.40 -6.19
C ALA A 95 -8.34 -2.06 -4.80
N PHE A 96 -7.16 -1.45 -4.72
CA PHE A 96 -6.55 -1.04 -3.46
C PHE A 96 -7.44 -0.09 -2.64
N ASP A 97 -8.07 0.90 -3.28
CA ASP A 97 -9.03 1.78 -2.62
C ASP A 97 -10.22 1.02 -2.01
N ARG A 98 -10.79 0.05 -2.73
CA ARG A 98 -11.88 -0.78 -2.19
C ARG A 98 -11.39 -1.70 -1.07
N SER A 99 -10.20 -2.29 -1.20
CA SER A 99 -9.59 -3.14 -0.18
C SER A 99 -9.30 -2.39 1.11
N ILE A 100 -8.73 -1.19 1.05
CA ILE A 100 -8.48 -0.35 2.24
C ILE A 100 -9.80 0.03 2.92
N ARG A 101 -10.84 0.38 2.16
CA ARG A 101 -12.16 0.68 2.72
C ARG A 101 -12.73 -0.53 3.46
N ARG A 102 -12.67 -1.72 2.87
CA ARG A 102 -13.10 -2.97 3.52
C ARG A 102 -12.33 -3.23 4.82
N MET A 103 -11.01 -3.11 4.81
CA MET A 103 -10.19 -3.32 6.00
C MET A 103 -10.52 -2.32 7.11
N LYS A 104 -10.87 -1.07 6.77
CA LYS A 104 -11.37 -0.08 7.74
C LYS A 104 -12.71 -0.49 8.33
N ASP A 105 -13.65 -0.92 7.49
CA ASP A 105 -14.99 -1.34 7.92
C ASP A 105 -14.92 -2.58 8.84
N GLU A 106 -13.91 -3.43 8.65
CA GLU A 106 -13.60 -4.59 9.51
C GLU A 106 -12.88 -4.21 10.82
N GLY A 107 -12.53 -2.94 11.02
CA GLY A 107 -11.82 -2.45 12.21
C GLY A 107 -10.37 -2.94 12.30
N LEU A 108 -9.73 -3.21 11.16
CA LEU A 108 -8.34 -3.68 11.10
C LEU A 108 -7.32 -2.53 11.06
N LEU A 109 -7.76 -1.33 10.69
CA LEU A 109 -6.92 -0.16 10.50
C LEU A 109 -7.26 0.91 11.53
N GLU A 110 -6.25 1.33 12.28
CA GLU A 110 -6.37 2.48 13.17
C GLU A 110 -6.47 3.78 12.34
N PRO A 111 -7.29 4.75 12.74
CA PRO A 111 -7.31 6.06 12.10
C PRO A 111 -5.98 6.81 12.31
N ALA A 112 -5.61 7.64 11.33
CA ALA A 112 -4.43 8.51 11.38
C ALA A 112 -4.59 9.70 12.34
#